data_AF-A0A9P9KYT2-F1
#
_entry.id   AF-A0A9P9KYT2-F1
#
_cell.length_a   1.000
_cell.length_b   1.000
_cell.length_c   1.000
_cell.angle_alpha   90.00
_cell.angle_beta   90.00
_cell.angle_gamma   90.00
#
_symmetry.space_group_name_H-M   'P 1'
#
loop_
_entity.id
_entity.type
_entity.pdbx_description
1 polymer ?
#
loop_
_entity_poly.entity_id
_entity_poly.type
_entity_poly.pdbx_seq_one_letter_code
_entity_poly.pdbx_strand_id
1 'polypeptide(L)'
;MSPQTSSSAAMPDVVEILGNGRPTLPPRKLPGTNAQVGVLLANHPEPVDQAEKPTQQSAARLAGAPALLDVMLWPEFETVYGEGRWEEPIWEETLWGGDMSSPPSWAFLWRDQEGHPLKQRFVRFADGVTKKDAMVQAIAEYDRNETARVNTYNRELIINAARRRICKWAKDGTEAPPRVDEEDRLAESDFERLNLAIDCVKETAELLRDIAAGLDAPSPRPLSS
;
A
#
# COMPACT_ATOMS: atom_id res chain seq x y z
N MET A 1 -12.63 -65.91 25.96
CA MET A 1 -12.97 -65.09 24.79
C MET A 1 -13.27 -63.70 25.29
N SER A 2 -12.35 -62.76 25.09
CA SER A 2 -12.51 -61.36 25.50
C SER A 2 -12.89 -60.54 24.26
N PRO A 3 -13.85 -59.60 24.33
CA PRO A 3 -14.17 -58.75 23.19
C PRO A 3 -13.10 -57.66 23.06
N GLN A 4 -12.49 -57.59 21.87
CA GLN A 4 -11.65 -56.46 21.46
C GLN A 4 -12.53 -55.22 21.31
N THR A 5 -12.28 -54.20 22.13
CA THR A 5 -12.77 -52.85 21.93
C THR A 5 -11.98 -52.22 20.79
N SER A 6 -12.62 -52.02 19.64
CA SER A 6 -12.11 -51.16 18.58
C SER A 6 -11.98 -49.73 19.13
N SER A 7 -10.74 -49.29 19.30
CA SER A 7 -10.40 -47.91 19.60
C SER A 7 -10.78 -47.06 18.38
N SER A 8 -11.84 -46.26 18.52
CA SER A 8 -12.18 -45.20 17.59
C SER A 8 -11.12 -44.11 17.73
N ALA A 9 -10.20 -44.06 16.76
CA ALA A 9 -9.29 -42.93 16.64
C ALA A 9 -10.14 -41.70 16.31
N ALA A 10 -10.25 -40.77 17.27
CA ALA A 10 -10.85 -39.47 17.03
C ALA A 10 -10.08 -38.80 15.88
N MET A 11 -10.77 -38.58 14.76
CA MET A 11 -10.27 -37.70 13.70
C MET A 11 -9.99 -36.33 14.34
N PRO A 12 -8.80 -35.75 14.14
CA PRO A 12 -8.54 -34.40 14.61
C PRO A 12 -9.61 -33.46 14.06
N ASP A 13 -10.03 -32.51 14.88
CA ASP A 13 -11.06 -31.57 14.49
C ASP A 13 -10.58 -30.81 13.24
N VAL A 14 -11.22 -31.03 12.09
CA VAL A 14 -10.87 -30.43 10.80
C VAL A 14 -10.85 -28.88 10.89
N VAL A 15 -11.53 -28.33 11.90
CA VAL A 15 -11.51 -26.90 12.23
C VAL A 15 -10.12 -26.44 12.70
N GLU A 16 -9.36 -27.25 13.43
CA GLU A 16 -7.98 -26.92 13.83
C GLU A 16 -7.00 -26.95 12.64
N ILE A 17 -7.26 -27.81 11.63
CA ILE A 17 -6.37 -27.96 10.46
C ILE A 17 -6.52 -26.78 9.48
N LEU A 18 -7.66 -26.08 9.49
CA LEU A 18 -7.95 -24.99 8.55
C LEU A 18 -7.58 -23.59 9.05
N GLY A 19 -7.03 -23.47 10.27
CA GLY A 19 -6.62 -22.20 10.85
C GLY A 19 -7.82 -21.30 11.20
N ASN A 20 -8.04 -21.04 12.48
CA ASN A 20 -9.14 -20.20 12.98
C ASN A 20 -8.97 -18.69 12.68
N GLY A 21 -7.97 -18.29 11.90
CA GLY A 21 -7.62 -16.89 11.68
C GLY A 21 -8.30 -16.29 10.46
N ARG A 22 -8.80 -15.05 10.58
CA ARG A 22 -8.90 -14.16 9.41
C ARG A 22 -7.51 -14.07 8.76
N PRO A 23 -7.40 -14.07 7.42
CA PRO A 23 -6.11 -13.85 6.77
C PRO A 23 -5.50 -12.54 7.29
N THR A 24 -4.19 -12.47 7.38
CA THR A 24 -3.52 -11.21 7.72
C THR A 24 -3.32 -10.41 6.43
N LEU A 25 -3.78 -9.16 6.42
CA LEU A 25 -3.52 -8.27 5.30
C LEU A 25 -2.00 -8.02 5.23
N PRO A 26 -1.34 -8.35 4.11
CA PRO A 26 0.09 -8.10 4.00
C PRO A 26 0.38 -6.60 4.15
N PRO A 27 1.47 -6.22 4.85
CA PRO A 27 1.87 -4.82 4.96
C PRO A 27 2.13 -4.25 3.56
N ARG A 28 1.83 -2.96 3.38
CA ARG A 28 2.04 -2.27 2.11
C ARG A 28 3.53 -2.05 1.77
N LYS A 29 4.42 -2.07 2.79
CA LYS A 29 5.88 -1.94 2.62
C LYS A 29 6.42 -3.09 1.77
N LEU A 30 6.76 -2.81 0.50
CA LEU A 30 7.32 -3.79 -0.40
C LEU A 30 8.66 -3.30 -0.98
N PRO A 31 9.75 -4.07 -0.83
CA PRO A 31 10.71 -4.18 -1.91
C PRO A 31 9.94 -4.66 -3.15
N GLY A 32 9.67 -3.76 -4.10
CA GLY A 32 8.95 -4.10 -5.35
C GLY A 32 7.78 -3.18 -5.72
N THR A 33 7.28 -2.32 -4.83
CA THR A 33 6.31 -1.26 -5.20
C THR A 33 6.96 -0.06 -5.88
N ASN A 34 8.27 0.07 -5.70
CA ASN A 34 9.00 1.25 -6.15
C ASN A 34 9.57 0.98 -7.54
N ALA A 35 9.46 1.96 -8.43
CA ALA A 35 10.08 1.90 -9.74
C ALA A 35 11.56 2.26 -9.66
N GLN A 36 12.46 1.39 -10.10
CA GLN A 36 13.86 1.77 -10.33
C GLN A 36 13.95 2.64 -11.58
N VAL A 37 14.20 3.94 -11.37
CA VAL A 37 14.17 4.94 -12.45
C VAL A 37 15.47 5.73 -12.56
N GLY A 38 16.43 5.48 -11.66
CA GLY A 38 17.68 6.23 -11.62
C GLY A 38 18.75 5.63 -10.73
N VAL A 39 19.79 6.43 -10.49
CA VAL A 39 20.92 6.12 -9.62
C VAL A 39 21.35 7.35 -8.82
N LEU A 40 22.11 7.13 -7.74
CA LEU A 40 22.72 8.21 -6.97
C LEU A 40 23.88 8.86 -7.73
N LEU A 41 23.87 10.18 -7.80
CA LEU A 41 24.94 11.02 -8.35
C LEU A 41 26.18 11.07 -7.44
N ALA A 42 25.95 11.00 -6.13
CA ALA A 42 26.96 11.11 -5.09
C ALA A 42 26.50 10.32 -3.86
N ASN A 43 27.41 10.09 -2.92
CA ASN A 43 27.10 9.43 -1.66
C ASN A 43 26.02 10.22 -0.90
N HIS A 44 24.90 9.57 -0.54
CA HIS A 44 23.81 10.17 0.21
C HIS A 44 23.99 9.92 1.72
N PRO A 45 23.77 10.90 2.61
CA PRO A 45 23.91 10.69 4.05
C PRO A 45 22.99 9.58 4.58
N GLU A 46 23.42 8.89 5.64
CA GLU A 46 22.58 7.90 6.34
C GLU A 46 21.38 8.56 7.02
N PRO A 47 20.26 7.82 7.20
CA PRO A 47 19.15 8.28 8.04
C PRO A 47 19.63 8.62 9.46
N VAL A 48 19.17 9.76 9.99
CA VAL A 48 19.61 10.27 11.30
C VAL A 48 19.08 9.41 12.46
N ASP A 49 17.99 8.68 12.25
CA ASP A 49 17.26 7.93 13.28
C ASP A 49 17.79 6.51 13.53
N GLN A 50 18.90 6.11 12.91
CA GLN A 50 19.54 4.85 13.28
C GLN A 50 20.19 5.03 14.66
N ALA A 51 19.58 4.39 15.68
CA ALA A 51 19.98 4.44 17.09
C ALA A 51 21.47 4.12 17.33
N GLU A 52 22.12 3.50 16.34
CA GLU A 52 23.57 3.39 16.23
C GLU A 52 23.96 3.91 14.85
N LYS A 53 24.72 5.02 14.78
CA LYS A 53 25.31 5.46 13.50
C LYS A 53 26.18 4.32 12.97
N PRO A 54 25.91 3.78 11.77
CA PRO A 54 26.76 2.77 11.18
C PRO A 54 28.20 3.28 11.13
N THR A 55 29.16 2.43 11.51
CA THR A 55 30.59 2.77 11.41
C THR A 55 31.02 2.96 9.94
N GLN A 56 30.22 2.46 9.01
CA GLN A 56 30.43 2.53 7.57
C GLN A 56 29.11 2.79 6.85
N GLN A 57 29.15 3.64 5.82
CA GLN A 57 28.00 3.97 4.98
C GLN A 57 27.48 2.73 4.22
N SER A 58 26.16 2.55 4.16
CA SER A 58 25.48 1.48 3.43
C SER A 58 25.80 1.54 1.94
N ALA A 59 25.92 0.37 1.30
CA ALA A 59 26.05 0.26 -0.15
C ALA A 59 24.88 0.91 -0.89
N ALA A 60 23.67 0.91 -0.32
CA ALA A 60 22.48 1.56 -0.89
C ALA A 60 22.60 3.09 -0.95
N ARG A 61 23.58 3.66 -0.24
CA ARG A 61 23.83 5.11 -0.14
C ARG A 61 25.03 5.59 -0.94
N LEU A 62 25.77 4.69 -1.58
CA LEU A 62 26.95 5.06 -2.36
C LEU A 62 26.57 5.61 -3.75
N ALA A 63 27.42 6.46 -4.30
CA ALA A 63 27.29 6.93 -5.68
C ALA A 63 27.16 5.75 -6.65
N GLY A 64 26.23 5.84 -7.60
CA GLY A 64 25.87 4.77 -8.53
C GLY A 64 24.86 3.76 -7.99
N ALA A 65 24.52 3.78 -6.70
CA ALA A 65 23.48 2.91 -6.15
C ALA A 65 22.10 3.24 -6.76
N PRO A 66 21.21 2.25 -6.93
CA PRO A 66 19.88 2.47 -7.48
C PRO A 66 19.04 3.47 -6.67
N ALA A 67 18.37 4.37 -7.39
CA ALA A 67 17.36 5.25 -6.85
C ALA A 67 15.97 4.79 -7.34
N LEU A 68 15.08 4.59 -6.38
CA LEU A 68 13.72 4.12 -6.60
C LEU A 68 12.75 5.27 -6.43
N LEU A 69 11.72 5.32 -7.27
CA LEU A 69 10.59 6.25 -7.14
C LEU A 69 9.35 5.48 -6.69
N ASP A 70 8.73 5.96 -5.64
CA ASP A 70 7.55 5.37 -5.00
C ASP A 70 6.36 6.33 -5.06
N VAL A 71 5.15 5.81 -4.90
CA VAL A 71 3.92 6.59 -4.72
C VAL A 71 3.39 6.30 -3.33
N MET A 72 3.08 7.36 -2.59
CA MET A 72 2.51 7.25 -1.25
C MET A 72 1.12 7.87 -1.23
N LEU A 73 0.14 7.15 -0.68
CA LEU A 73 -1.23 7.66 -0.46
C LEU A 73 -1.45 8.03 1.01
N TRP A 74 -2.35 8.98 1.30
CA TRP A 74 -2.62 9.50 2.65
C TRP A 74 -2.74 8.45 3.77
N PRO A 75 -3.52 7.35 3.63
CA PRO A 75 -3.62 6.35 4.70
C PRO A 75 -2.27 5.70 5.08
N GLU A 76 -1.27 5.79 4.21
CA GLU A 76 0.09 5.32 4.45
C GLU A 76 0.92 6.32 5.24
N PHE A 77 0.66 7.62 5.07
CA PHE A 77 1.38 8.64 5.81
C PHE A 77 1.16 8.49 7.31
N GLU A 78 -0.10 8.34 7.73
CA GLU A 78 -0.45 8.16 9.14
C GLU A 78 0.13 6.87 9.73
N THR A 79 0.14 5.79 8.96
CA THR A 79 0.64 4.49 9.43
C THR A 79 2.17 4.39 9.46
N VAL A 80 2.86 5.03 8.52
CA VAL A 80 4.33 4.98 8.43
C VAL A 80 5.00 6.02 9.32
N TYR A 81 4.42 7.21 9.46
CA TYR A 81 5.05 8.31 10.18
C TYR A 81 4.42 8.58 11.55
N GLY A 82 3.19 8.14 11.82
CA GLY A 82 2.48 8.29 13.10
C GLY A 82 1.43 9.41 13.09
N GLU A 83 0.91 9.78 14.27
CA GLU A 83 0.13 11.02 14.51
C GLU A 83 1.03 12.04 15.24
N GLY A 84 1.19 13.26 14.70
CA GLY A 84 2.10 14.24 15.30
C GLY A 84 2.17 15.58 14.55
N ARG A 85 2.68 16.61 15.24
CA ARG A 85 3.01 17.90 14.63
C ARG A 85 4.41 17.77 14.01
N TRP A 86 4.46 17.48 12.71
CA TRP A 86 5.70 17.22 11.97
C TRP A 86 6.49 18.52 11.78
N GLU A 87 7.51 18.77 12.62
CA GLU A 87 8.24 20.04 12.67
C GLU A 87 9.39 20.19 11.64
N GLU A 88 9.67 19.19 10.80
CA GLU A 88 10.65 19.33 9.71
C GLU A 88 10.01 19.25 8.31
N PRO A 89 10.36 20.16 7.38
CA PRO A 89 9.97 20.07 5.99
C PRO A 89 10.85 19.03 5.28
N ILE A 90 10.73 17.76 5.67
CA ILE A 90 11.30 16.62 4.93
C ILE A 90 10.75 16.63 3.49
N TRP A 91 9.57 17.25 3.30
CA TRP A 91 8.80 17.37 2.07
C TRP A 91 9.54 18.07 0.93
N GLU A 92 10.27 19.17 1.15
CA GLU A 92 10.76 20.01 0.03
C GLU A 92 11.82 19.32 -0.84
N GLU A 93 12.63 18.43 -0.27
CA GLU A 93 13.74 17.77 -0.99
C GLU A 93 13.50 16.27 -1.26
N THR A 94 12.53 15.63 -0.60
CA THR A 94 12.27 14.19 -0.74
C THR A 94 10.94 13.84 -1.41
N LEU A 95 9.95 14.73 -1.33
CA LEU A 95 8.59 14.50 -1.83
C LEU A 95 8.22 15.56 -2.86
N TRP A 96 7.58 15.13 -3.93
CA TRP A 96 7.14 16.06 -4.96
C TRP A 96 5.98 15.48 -5.78
N GLY A 97 5.16 16.37 -6.36
CA GLY A 97 3.91 15.99 -7.01
C GLY A 97 2.79 15.67 -6.01
N GLY A 98 1.54 15.73 -6.46
CA GLY A 98 0.38 15.59 -5.58
C GLY A 98 -0.61 16.75 -5.66
N ASP A 99 -1.73 16.60 -4.95
CA ASP A 99 -2.50 17.74 -4.46
C ASP A 99 -1.63 18.48 -3.42
N MET A 100 -1.45 19.79 -3.58
CA MET A 100 -0.59 20.62 -2.72
C MET A 100 -1.22 20.91 -1.34
N SER A 101 -2.21 20.10 -0.93
CA SER A 101 -2.76 20.15 0.41
C SER A 101 -1.68 19.76 1.43
N SER A 102 -1.75 20.37 2.60
CA SER A 102 -0.88 20.03 3.72
C SER A 102 -1.68 19.25 4.75
N PRO A 103 -1.43 17.93 4.91
CA PRO A 103 -0.59 17.07 4.06
C PRO A 103 -1.30 16.59 2.77
N PRO A 104 -0.54 16.11 1.77
CA PRO A 104 -1.08 15.78 0.45
C PRO A 104 -1.81 14.43 0.47
N SER A 105 -2.93 14.34 -0.26
CA SER A 105 -3.68 13.07 -0.39
C SER A 105 -2.88 11.96 -1.08
N TRP A 106 -1.87 12.33 -1.87
CA TRP A 106 -0.88 11.45 -2.49
C TRP A 106 0.40 12.22 -2.87
N ALA A 107 1.55 11.55 -2.95
CA ALA A 107 2.82 12.16 -3.38
C ALA A 107 3.81 11.14 -3.99
N PHE A 108 4.79 11.61 -4.76
CA PHE A 108 5.95 10.79 -5.15
C PHE A 108 7.10 10.93 -4.15
N LEU A 109 7.71 9.81 -3.78
CA LEU A 109 8.81 9.74 -2.83
C LEU A 109 10.02 9.04 -3.43
N TRP A 110 11.20 9.64 -3.30
CA TRP A 110 12.45 8.98 -3.64
C TRP A 110 12.91 8.06 -2.51
N ARG A 111 13.35 6.84 -2.85
CA ARG A 111 13.85 5.84 -1.90
C ARG A 111 15.11 5.14 -2.38
N ASP A 112 15.96 4.75 -1.44
CA ASP A 112 17.05 3.81 -1.72
C ASP A 112 16.54 2.37 -1.79
N GLN A 113 17.45 1.42 -2.03
CA GLN A 113 17.13 -0.01 -2.11
C GLN A 113 16.64 -0.62 -0.78
N GLU A 114 16.91 0.04 0.34
CA GLU A 114 16.47 -0.39 1.68
C GLU A 114 15.11 0.24 2.06
N GLY A 115 14.55 1.08 1.18
CA GLY A 115 13.27 1.75 1.36
C GLY A 115 13.35 3.06 2.14
N HIS A 116 14.56 3.54 2.47
CA HIS A 116 14.73 4.80 3.17
C HIS A 116 14.63 5.99 2.21
N PRO A 117 14.11 7.15 2.66
CA PRO A 117 14.01 8.33 1.84
C PRO A 117 15.35 8.79 1.24
N LEU A 118 15.27 9.34 0.03
CA LEU A 118 16.36 9.98 -0.70
C LEU A 118 15.99 11.43 -1.03
N LYS A 119 17.00 12.31 -1.01
CA LYS A 119 16.85 13.68 -1.52
C LYS A 119 16.98 13.70 -3.04
N GLN A 120 16.05 14.34 -3.74
CA GLN A 120 16.00 14.41 -5.20
C GLN A 120 17.32 14.90 -5.82
N ARG A 121 17.99 15.87 -5.18
CA ARG A 121 19.27 16.43 -5.68
C ARG A 121 20.40 15.41 -5.81
N PHE A 122 20.30 14.26 -5.14
CA PHE A 122 21.26 13.17 -5.26
C PHE A 122 20.85 12.17 -6.35
N VAL A 123 19.69 12.30 -6.96
CA VAL A 123 19.16 11.34 -7.92
C VAL A 123 19.36 11.85 -9.35
N ARG A 124 19.85 10.96 -10.20
CA ARG A 124 19.85 11.11 -11.65
C ARG A 124 19.01 10.02 -12.27
N PHE A 125 18.13 10.39 -13.20
CA PHE A 125 17.38 9.43 -14.00
C PHE A 125 18.33 8.55 -14.82
N ALA A 126 17.92 7.30 -15.05
CA ALA A 126 18.62 6.41 -15.96
C ALA A 126 18.62 6.98 -17.38
N ASP A 127 19.59 6.58 -18.20
CA ASP A 127 19.74 7.11 -19.54
C ASP A 127 18.49 6.81 -20.38
N GLY A 128 17.91 7.84 -20.99
CA GLY A 128 16.68 7.75 -21.77
C GLY A 128 15.38 7.73 -20.95
N VAL A 129 15.43 7.71 -19.61
CA VAL A 129 14.24 7.81 -18.75
C VAL A 129 13.91 9.27 -18.50
N THR A 130 12.72 9.70 -18.91
CA THR A 130 12.24 11.04 -18.56
C THR A 130 11.56 11.04 -17.19
N LYS A 131 11.41 12.24 -16.62
CA LYS A 131 10.63 12.46 -15.39
C LYS A 131 9.20 11.92 -15.52
N LYS A 132 8.57 12.10 -16.68
CA LYS A 132 7.23 11.57 -16.97
C LYS A 132 7.21 10.05 -16.97
N ASP A 133 8.18 9.42 -17.63
CA ASP A 133 8.26 7.96 -17.71
C ASP A 133 8.44 7.35 -16.32
N ALA A 134 9.30 7.97 -15.50
CA ALA A 134 9.50 7.56 -14.11
C ALA A 134 8.21 7.63 -13.28
N MET A 135 7.44 8.72 -13.40
CA MET A 135 6.16 8.86 -12.70
C MET A 135 5.14 7.81 -13.15
N VAL A 136 5.02 7.59 -14.47
CA VAL A 136 4.12 6.57 -15.03
C VAL A 136 4.51 5.18 -14.53
N GLN A 137 5.81 4.87 -14.49
CA GLN A 137 6.30 3.59 -14.00
C GLN A 137 6.03 3.41 -12.50
N ALA A 138 6.24 4.44 -11.69
CA ALA A 138 5.96 4.38 -10.25
C ALA A 138 4.46 4.15 -9.96
N ILE A 139 3.56 4.86 -10.66
CA ILE A 139 2.11 4.65 -10.54
C ILE A 139 1.74 3.22 -10.95
N ALA A 140 2.24 2.77 -12.11
CA ALA A 140 1.92 1.43 -12.62
C ALA A 140 2.42 0.31 -11.70
N GLU A 141 3.58 0.50 -11.07
CA GLU A 141 4.12 -0.45 -10.11
C GLU A 141 3.30 -0.46 -8.82
N TYR A 142 2.96 0.72 -8.28
CA TYR A 142 2.09 0.85 -7.12
C TYR A 142 0.74 0.16 -7.35
N ASP A 143 0.03 0.52 -8.41
CA ASP A 143 -1.32 0.02 -8.70
C ASP A 143 -1.33 -1.50 -8.90
N ARG A 144 -0.31 -2.06 -9.56
CA ARG A 144 -0.18 -3.50 -9.75
C ARG A 144 -0.02 -4.23 -8.42
N ASN A 145 0.87 -3.73 -7.57
CA ASN A 145 1.14 -4.34 -6.27
C ASN A 145 -0.05 -4.22 -5.32
N GLU A 146 -0.68 -3.05 -5.26
CA GLU A 146 -1.86 -2.81 -4.43
C GLU A 146 -3.05 -3.67 -4.88
N THR A 147 -3.28 -3.75 -6.19
CA THR A 147 -4.30 -4.64 -6.76
C THR A 147 -4.04 -6.10 -6.39
N ALA A 148 -2.80 -6.57 -6.53
CA ALA A 148 -2.44 -7.95 -6.17
C ALA A 148 -2.63 -8.22 -4.66
N ARG A 149 -2.20 -7.29 -3.81
CA ARG A 149 -2.29 -7.37 -2.34
C ARG A 149 -3.74 -7.46 -1.87
N VAL A 150 -4.57 -6.50 -2.28
CA VAL A 150 -5.98 -6.42 -1.88
C VAL A 150 -6.78 -7.60 -2.43
N ASN A 151 -6.58 -7.96 -3.71
CA ASN A 151 -7.29 -9.10 -4.29
C ASN A 151 -6.91 -10.42 -3.63
N THR A 152 -5.64 -10.62 -3.28
CA THR A 152 -5.20 -11.84 -2.59
C THR A 152 -5.87 -11.95 -1.23
N TYR A 153 -5.79 -10.89 -0.42
CA TYR A 153 -6.42 -10.85 0.90
C TYR A 153 -7.94 -11.07 0.84
N ASN A 154 -8.66 -10.29 0.03
CA ASN A 154 -10.12 -10.38 -0.08
C ASN A 154 -10.56 -11.76 -0.59
N ARG A 155 -9.81 -12.36 -1.51
CA ARG A 155 -10.07 -13.71 -2.02
C ARG A 155 -9.87 -14.77 -0.93
N GLU A 156 -8.77 -14.70 -0.18
CA GLU A 156 -8.51 -15.62 0.93
C GLU A 156 -9.56 -15.52 2.03
N LEU A 157 -10.03 -14.31 2.33
CA LEU A 157 -11.09 -14.06 3.30
C LEU A 157 -12.38 -14.80 2.90
N ILE A 158 -12.81 -14.68 1.64
CA ILE A 158 -13.98 -15.38 1.09
C ILE A 158 -13.78 -16.89 1.14
N ILE A 159 -12.62 -17.39 0.68
CA ILE A 159 -12.32 -18.82 0.63
C ILE A 159 -12.34 -19.44 2.03
N ASN A 160 -11.74 -18.78 3.01
CA ASN A 160 -11.69 -19.27 4.38
C ASN A 160 -13.08 -19.29 5.03
N ALA A 161 -13.88 -18.23 4.84
CA ALA A 161 -15.26 -18.22 5.31
C ALA A 161 -16.10 -19.33 4.65
N ALA A 162 -15.98 -19.52 3.34
CA ALA A 162 -16.68 -20.58 2.62
C ALA A 162 -16.28 -21.99 3.11
N ARG A 163 -14.97 -22.23 3.31
CA ARG A 163 -14.46 -23.51 3.84
C ARG A 163 -15.03 -23.82 5.22
N ARG A 164 -15.07 -22.85 6.12
CA ARG A 164 -15.62 -23.04 7.47
C ARG A 164 -17.12 -23.34 7.42
N ARG A 165 -17.89 -22.61 6.61
CA ARG A 165 -19.32 -22.90 6.40
C ARG A 165 -19.55 -24.32 5.89
N ILE A 166 -18.77 -24.77 4.90
CA ILE A 166 -18.89 -26.14 4.35
C ILE A 166 -18.55 -27.19 5.42
N CYS A 167 -17.49 -26.98 6.19
CA CYS A 167 -17.10 -27.93 7.25
C CYS A 167 -18.17 -28.03 8.34
N LYS A 168 -18.77 -26.90 8.75
CA LYS A 168 -19.85 -26.87 9.73
C LYS A 168 -21.11 -27.53 9.21
N TRP A 169 -21.52 -27.22 7.98
CA TRP A 169 -22.65 -27.89 7.33
C TRP A 169 -22.44 -29.41 7.23
N ALA A 170 -21.24 -29.85 6.84
CA ALA A 170 -20.92 -31.27 6.74
C ALA A 170 -20.98 -31.98 8.10
N LYS A 171 -20.69 -31.28 9.21
CA LYS A 171 -20.79 -31.81 10.58
C LYS A 171 -22.24 -31.83 11.10
N ASP A 172 -22.99 -30.76 10.84
CA ASP A 172 -24.39 -30.63 11.29
C ASP A 172 -25.33 -31.58 10.51
N GLY A 173 -24.93 -31.99 9.30
CA GLY A 173 -25.74 -32.84 8.43
C GLY A 173 -26.90 -32.09 7.78
N THR A 174 -27.76 -32.83 7.08
CA THR A 174 -28.86 -32.24 6.30
C THR A 174 -30.18 -32.10 7.06
N GLU A 175 -30.27 -32.67 8.26
CA GLU A 175 -31.48 -32.64 9.09
C GLU A 175 -31.62 -31.32 9.85
N ALA A 176 -30.50 -30.67 10.18
CA ALA A 176 -30.49 -29.36 10.79
C ALA A 176 -30.84 -28.26 9.76
N PRO A 177 -31.61 -27.22 10.15
CA PRO A 177 -31.83 -26.07 9.29
C PRO A 177 -30.50 -25.42 8.88
N PRO A 178 -30.34 -25.01 7.60
CA PRO A 178 -29.15 -24.30 7.16
C PRO A 178 -28.93 -23.04 8.01
N ARG A 179 -27.74 -22.92 8.60
CA ARG A 179 -27.31 -21.73 9.35
C ARG A 179 -25.92 -21.30 8.92
N VAL A 180 -25.69 -20.00 8.99
CA VAL A 180 -24.36 -19.40 8.85
C VAL A 180 -24.06 -18.70 10.16
N ASP A 181 -23.01 -19.14 10.83
CA ASP A 181 -22.55 -18.53 12.08
C ASP A 181 -22.07 -17.11 11.83
N GLU A 182 -22.22 -16.24 12.83
CA GLU A 182 -21.85 -14.82 12.71
C GLU A 182 -20.39 -14.63 12.32
N GLU A 183 -19.47 -15.45 12.83
CA GLU A 183 -18.03 -15.40 12.50
C GLU A 183 -17.73 -15.71 11.02
N ASP A 184 -18.67 -16.35 10.33
CA ASP A 184 -18.56 -16.67 8.91
C ASP A 184 -19.34 -15.71 8.03
N ARG A 185 -20.11 -14.77 8.59
CA ARG A 185 -20.80 -13.73 7.82
C ARG A 185 -19.81 -12.62 7.51
N LEU A 186 -19.57 -12.42 6.21
CA LEU A 186 -18.75 -11.33 5.72
C LEU A 186 -19.66 -10.14 5.43
N ALA A 187 -19.36 -9.01 6.05
CA ALA A 187 -19.94 -7.71 5.75
C ALA A 187 -19.03 -6.93 4.79
N GLU A 188 -19.55 -5.85 4.19
CA GLU A 188 -18.74 -4.98 3.32
C GLU A 188 -17.50 -4.42 4.05
N SER A 189 -17.61 -4.16 5.36
CA SER A 189 -16.51 -3.67 6.21
C SER A 189 -15.40 -4.70 6.46
N ASP A 190 -15.60 -5.98 6.15
CA ASP A 190 -14.55 -6.99 6.28
C ASP A 190 -13.58 -7.00 5.08
N PHE A 191 -13.99 -6.38 3.97
CA PHE A 191 -13.18 -6.30 2.75
C PHE A 191 -12.24 -5.09 2.79
N GLU A 192 -11.01 -5.32 2.37
CA GLU A 192 -10.06 -4.24 2.17
C GLU A 192 -10.42 -3.47 0.90
N ARG A 193 -10.44 -2.14 0.99
CA ARG A 193 -10.73 -1.26 -0.15
C ARG A 193 -9.50 -1.13 -1.05
N LEU A 194 -9.71 -1.32 -2.35
CA LEU A 194 -8.69 -1.03 -3.36
C LEU A 194 -8.58 0.49 -3.56
N ASN A 195 -7.40 1.05 -3.30
CA ASN A 195 -7.10 2.47 -3.53
C ASN A 195 -5.93 2.57 -4.52
N LEU A 196 -6.20 3.09 -5.71
CA LEU A 196 -5.19 3.18 -6.78
C LEU A 196 -4.59 4.58 -6.84
N ALA A 197 -3.29 4.65 -7.08
CA ALA A 197 -2.59 5.91 -7.31
C ALA A 197 -3.11 6.63 -8.57
N ILE A 198 -3.44 5.88 -9.63
CA ILE A 198 -3.98 6.49 -10.86
C ILE A 198 -5.29 7.25 -10.63
N ASP A 199 -6.12 6.81 -9.69
CA ASP A 199 -7.39 7.46 -9.40
C ASP A 199 -7.15 8.81 -8.70
N CYS A 200 -6.25 8.84 -7.71
CA CYS A 200 -5.84 10.10 -7.06
C CYS A 200 -5.23 11.12 -8.05
N VAL A 201 -4.42 10.63 -9.00
CA VAL A 201 -3.81 11.48 -10.05
C VAL A 201 -4.89 12.06 -10.97
N LYS A 202 -5.89 11.27 -11.38
CA LYS A 202 -7.00 11.74 -12.21
C LYS A 202 -7.84 12.79 -11.50
N GLU A 203 -8.19 12.54 -10.24
CA GLU A 203 -8.95 13.49 -9.41
C GLU A 203 -8.23 14.83 -9.29
N THR A 204 -6.91 14.80 -9.05
CA THR A 204 -6.09 16.02 -8.98
C THR A 204 -6.03 16.73 -10.33
N ALA A 205 -5.91 16.00 -11.43
CA ALA A 205 -5.91 16.57 -12.77
C ALA A 205 -7.26 17.18 -13.17
N GLU A 206 -8.37 16.63 -12.69
CA GLU A 206 -9.71 17.21 -12.83
C GLU A 206 -9.82 18.52 -12.06
N LEU A 207 -9.47 18.52 -10.77
CA LEU A 207 -9.47 19.72 -9.94
C LEU A 207 -8.66 20.87 -10.55
N LEU A 208 -7.43 20.59 -11.00
CA LEU A 208 -6.56 21.61 -11.60
C LEU A 208 -7.12 22.16 -12.92
N ARG A 209 -7.79 21.32 -13.72
CA ARG A 209 -8.47 21.77 -14.95
C ARG A 209 -9.64 22.69 -14.62
N ASP A 210 -10.42 22.37 -13.60
CA ASP A 210 -11.56 23.18 -13.16
C ASP A 210 -11.12 24.55 -12.63
N ILE A 211 -10.04 24.57 -11.83
CA ILE A 211 -9.43 25.82 -11.34
C ILE A 211 -8.96 26.69 -12.52
N ALA A 212 -8.24 26.10 -13.49
CA ALA A 212 -7.76 26.82 -14.66
C ALA A 212 -8.92 27.42 -15.48
N ALA A 213 -9.98 26.64 -15.71
CA ALA A 213 -11.18 27.11 -16.42
C ALA A 213 -11.87 28.27 -15.68
N GLY A 214 -11.86 28.27 -14.34
CA GLY A 214 -12.39 29.37 -13.53
C GLY A 214 -11.59 30.68 -13.65
N LEU A 215 -10.28 30.60 -13.88
CA LEU A 215 -9.42 31.77 -14.09
C LEU A 215 -9.58 32.38 -15.50
N ASP A 216 -9.87 31.56 -16.50
CA ASP A 216 -10.11 31.99 -17.88
C ASP A 216 -11.52 32.57 -18.09
N ALA A 217 -12.42 32.45 -17.11
CA ALA A 217 -13.76 33.01 -17.19
C ALA A 217 -13.69 34.56 -17.18
N PRO A 218 -14.39 35.26 -18.11
CA PRO A 218 -14.39 36.71 -18.15
C PRO A 218 -14.98 37.28 -16.86
N SER A 219 -14.22 38.19 -16.24
CA SER A 219 -14.63 38.87 -15.00
C SER A 219 -16.04 39.47 -15.15
N PRO A 220 -16.96 39.24 -14.19
CA PRO A 220 -18.31 39.78 -14.28
C PRO A 220 -18.23 41.30 -14.38
N ARG A 221 -18.88 41.86 -15.42
CA ARG A 221 -18.88 43.31 -15.65
C ARG A 221 -19.33 44.03 -14.37
N PRO A 222 -18.63 45.08 -13.92
CA PRO A 222 -19.11 45.86 -12.80
C PRO A 222 -20.50 46.40 -13.14
N LEU A 223 -21.45 46.19 -12.23
CA LEU A 223 -22.79 46.74 -12.35
C LEU A 223 -22.66 48.26 -12.47
N SER A 224 -23.00 48.77 -13.66
CA SER A 224 -23.12 50.20 -13.91
C SER A 224 -24.24 50.75 -13.02
N SER A 225 -23.84 51.57 -12.05
CA SER A 225 -24.69 52.39 -11.19
C SER A 225 -25.46 53.43 -11.96
#